data_AF-A0A521ZIR0-F1
#
_entry.id   AF-A0A521ZIR0-F1
#
_cell.length_a   1.000
_cell.length_b   1.000
_cell.length_c   1.000
_cell.angle_alpha   90.00
_cell.angle_beta   90.00
_cell.angle_gamma   90.00
#
_symmetry.space_group_name_H-M   'P 1'
#
loop_
_entity.id
_entity.type
_entity.pdbx_description
1 polymer ?
#
loop_
_entity_poly.entity_id
_entity_poly.type
_entity_poly.pdbx_seq_one_letter_code
_entity_poly.pdbx_strand_id
1 'polypeptide(L)'
;SRLASLAAAADAPSSVTPVLNTMRALKPVVKGEKAEAGDGRIVLSTGVTDDGASAAAAKDAKREAQTWGKRAEWCDYYGPVDGKIVGVALFDHPSNPRHPTWWHVRDYGLLAANPFGQHFFENSPDEHKGDLKLAKGQSLTFRYRFYFHAGDEKQGRVAEHYKEFVQSGAKADK
;
A
#
# COMPACT_ATOMS: atom_id res chain seq x y z
N SER A 1 -21.81 1.28 -21.17
CA SER A 1 -21.52 1.92 -19.86
C SER A 1 -20.34 1.18 -19.22
N ARG A 2 -19.41 1.90 -18.57
CA ARG A 2 -18.20 1.34 -17.92
C ARG A 2 -18.49 0.51 -16.66
N LEU A 3 -19.75 0.13 -16.46
CA LEU A 3 -20.21 -0.72 -15.35
C LEU A 3 -20.37 -2.20 -15.77
N ALA A 4 -20.41 -2.50 -17.07
CA ALA A 4 -20.52 -3.89 -17.54
C ALA A 4 -19.19 -4.68 -17.43
N SER A 5 -18.04 -4.00 -17.37
CA SER A 5 -16.73 -4.67 -17.36
C SER A 5 -16.24 -5.09 -15.97
N LEU A 6 -16.85 -4.59 -14.88
CA LEU A 6 -16.51 -5.01 -13.52
C LEU A 6 -17.27 -6.29 -13.10
N ALA A 7 -18.47 -6.51 -13.64
CA ALA A 7 -19.30 -7.67 -13.27
C ALA A 7 -18.79 -9.00 -13.84
N ALA A 8 -18.02 -8.97 -14.94
CA ALA A 8 -17.52 -10.18 -15.60
C ALA A 8 -16.29 -10.82 -14.92
N ALA A 9 -15.62 -10.11 -14.01
CA ALA A 9 -14.42 -10.60 -13.33
C ALA A 9 -14.73 -11.51 -12.11
N ALA A 10 -16.00 -11.64 -11.73
CA ALA A 10 -16.41 -12.36 -10.53
C ALA A 10 -16.63 -13.89 -10.72
N ASP A 11 -16.65 -14.39 -11.97
CA ASP A 11 -17.11 -15.76 -12.26
C ASP A 11 -16.17 -16.60 -13.15
N ALA A 12 -14.90 -16.19 -13.33
CA ALA A 12 -13.94 -16.92 -14.15
C ALA A 12 -12.95 -17.76 -13.31
N PRO A 13 -12.68 -19.04 -13.67
CA PRO A 13 -11.63 -19.82 -13.05
C PRO A 13 -10.26 -19.16 -13.32
N SER A 14 -9.34 -19.33 -12.36
CA SER A 14 -8.04 -18.66 -12.26
C SER A 14 -7.34 -18.46 -13.61
N SER A 15 -7.51 -17.26 -14.16
CA SER A 15 -6.74 -16.74 -15.27
C SER A 15 -6.24 -15.36 -14.90
N VAL A 16 -4.96 -15.11 -15.16
CA VAL A 16 -4.32 -13.80 -14.97
C VAL A 16 -5.06 -12.81 -15.84
N THR A 17 -5.97 -12.04 -15.24
CA THR A 17 -6.70 -10.98 -15.95
C THR A 17 -5.73 -9.82 -16.13
N PRO A 18 -5.41 -9.40 -17.37
CA PRO A 18 -4.63 -8.20 -17.58
C PRO A 18 -5.44 -7.00 -17.05
N VAL A 19 -4.97 -6.41 -15.95
CA VAL A 19 -5.51 -5.15 -15.44
C VAL A 19 -4.94 -4.04 -16.32
N LEU A 20 -5.75 -3.51 -17.23
CA LEU A 20 -5.41 -2.31 -17.99
C LEU A 20 -5.60 -1.07 -17.10
N ASN A 21 -4.54 -0.66 -16.41
CA ASN A 21 -4.53 0.61 -15.69
C ASN A 21 -4.21 1.76 -16.66
N THR A 22 -5.20 2.60 -16.94
CA THR A 22 -4.98 3.88 -17.62
C THR A 22 -4.70 4.94 -16.57
N MET A 23 -3.44 5.36 -16.43
CA MET A 23 -3.10 6.53 -15.63
C MET A 23 -3.16 7.79 -16.51
N ARG A 24 -3.93 8.78 -16.08
CA ARG A 24 -3.96 10.10 -16.71
C ARG A 24 -3.30 11.09 -15.76
N ALA A 25 -2.22 11.73 -16.20
CA ALA A 25 -1.65 12.85 -15.48
C ALA A 25 -2.67 14.00 -15.48
N LEU A 26 -3.16 14.37 -14.30
CA LEU A 26 -4.07 15.52 -14.14
C LEU A 26 -3.31 16.85 -14.18
N LYS A 27 -2.01 16.81 -13.88
CA LYS A 27 -1.05 17.90 -14.04
C LYS A 27 0.25 17.32 -14.60
N PRO A 28 0.96 18.01 -15.51
CA PRO A 28 2.31 17.62 -15.88
C PRO A 28 3.22 17.67 -14.64
N VAL A 29 4.02 16.63 -14.44
CA VAL A 29 5.07 16.62 -13.42
C VAL A 29 6.40 16.66 -14.16
N VAL A 30 7.21 17.69 -13.92
CA VAL A 30 8.59 17.73 -14.46
C VAL A 30 9.46 16.84 -13.59
N LYS A 31 10.27 15.97 -14.21
CA LYS A 31 11.24 15.14 -13.50
C LYS A 31 12.15 16.02 -12.64
N GLY A 32 12.09 15.86 -11.32
CA GLY A 32 12.85 16.64 -10.34
C GLY A 32 12.01 17.61 -9.52
N GLU A 33 10.78 17.91 -9.93
CA GLU A 33 9.82 18.62 -9.09
C GLU A 33 9.30 17.70 -8.00
N LYS A 34 9.24 18.22 -6.76
CA LYS A 34 8.62 17.49 -5.65
C LYS A 34 7.12 17.47 -5.87
N ALA A 35 6.52 16.29 -5.77
CA ALA A 35 5.07 16.17 -5.68
C ALA A 35 4.59 16.92 -4.42
N GLU A 36 3.56 17.73 -4.57
CA GLU A 36 2.92 18.41 -3.44
C GLU A 36 2.14 17.39 -2.60
N ALA A 37 2.15 17.60 -1.28
CA ALA A 37 1.38 16.77 -0.35
C ALA A 37 -0.11 16.78 -0.73
N GLY A 38 -0.74 15.60 -0.71
CA GLY A 38 -2.18 15.47 -0.89
C GLY A 38 -2.95 15.69 0.41
N ASP A 39 -4.28 15.78 0.30
CA ASP A 39 -5.19 15.88 1.44
C ASP A 39 -5.43 14.55 2.15
N GLY A 40 -4.82 13.47 1.66
CA GLY A 40 -4.95 12.13 2.24
C GLY A 40 -4.19 11.95 3.55
N ARG A 41 -4.47 10.81 4.19
CA ARG A 41 -3.93 10.33 5.46
C ARG A 41 -3.42 8.93 5.28
N ILE A 42 -2.32 8.61 5.95
CA ILE A 42 -1.70 7.29 5.95
C ILE A 42 -1.91 6.67 7.33
N VAL A 43 -2.37 5.43 7.37
CA VAL A 43 -2.52 4.64 8.60
C VAL A 43 -1.89 3.28 8.43
N LEU A 44 -1.06 2.87 9.39
CA LEU A 44 -0.47 1.54 9.45
C LEU A 44 -1.24 0.65 10.42
N SER A 45 -1.17 -0.66 10.23
CA SER A 45 -1.78 -1.64 11.14
C SER A 45 -1.31 -1.55 12.59
N THR A 46 -0.16 -0.92 12.82
CA THR A 46 0.40 -0.64 14.14
C THR A 46 -0.24 0.56 14.84
N GLY A 47 -1.14 1.28 14.17
CA GLY A 47 -1.73 2.54 14.63
C GLY A 47 -0.86 3.77 14.36
N VAL A 48 0.29 3.60 13.70
CA VAL A 48 1.14 4.72 13.29
C VAL A 48 0.50 5.45 12.11
N THR A 49 0.45 6.77 12.21
CA THR A 49 -0.21 7.69 11.28
C THR A 49 0.76 8.76 10.78
N ASP A 50 0.43 9.45 9.70
CA ASP A 50 1.19 10.58 9.14
C ASP A 50 0.82 11.95 9.77
N ASP A 51 0.07 11.95 10.88
CA ASP A 51 -0.49 13.14 11.53
C ASP A 51 0.31 13.64 12.75
N GLY A 52 1.44 13.01 13.08
CA GLY A 52 2.21 13.37 14.28
C GLY A 52 3.01 14.67 14.18
N ALA A 53 2.74 15.52 13.19
CA ALA A 53 2.78 16.97 13.35
C ALA A 53 1.36 17.45 13.06
N SER A 54 0.72 18.11 14.02
CA SER A 54 -0.65 18.62 13.87
C SER A 54 -0.84 19.23 12.48
N ALA A 55 -2.03 19.09 11.88
CA ALA A 55 -2.33 19.67 10.56
C ALA A 55 -2.05 21.20 10.44
N ALA A 56 -1.70 21.86 11.54
CA ALA A 56 -1.26 23.25 11.64
C ALA A 56 0.28 23.45 11.65
N ALA A 57 1.08 22.41 11.92
CA ALA A 57 2.53 22.49 12.03
C ALA A 57 3.21 22.02 10.73
N ALA A 58 3.58 23.02 9.93
CA ALA A 58 4.48 22.97 8.77
C ALA A 58 3.89 22.41 7.46
N LYS A 59 3.55 23.34 6.57
CA LYS A 59 3.38 23.13 5.12
C LYS A 59 4.63 22.53 4.43
N ASP A 60 5.75 22.41 5.16
CA ASP A 60 7.05 21.95 4.66
C ASP A 60 7.62 20.72 5.42
N ALA A 61 6.94 20.23 6.46
CA ALA A 61 7.36 19.01 7.16
C ALA A 61 6.78 17.79 6.46
N LYS A 62 7.65 16.82 6.13
CA LYS A 62 7.28 15.51 5.60
C LYS A 62 6.36 14.78 6.58
N ARG A 63 5.04 14.93 6.42
CA ARG A 63 4.02 14.30 7.27
C ARG A 63 4.20 12.78 7.30
N GLU A 64 4.64 12.21 6.18
CA GLU A 64 4.86 10.78 6.02
C GLU A 64 6.03 10.23 6.85
N ALA A 65 6.90 11.07 7.42
CA ALA A 65 8.15 10.63 8.04
C ALA A 65 7.95 9.56 9.14
N GLN A 66 6.81 9.60 9.83
CA GLN A 66 6.48 8.63 10.87
C GLN A 66 6.07 7.27 10.31
N THR A 67 5.51 7.26 9.10
CA THR A 67 5.04 6.06 8.39
C THR A 67 6.09 5.48 7.44
N TRP A 68 7.04 6.30 6.98
CA TRP A 68 8.12 5.92 6.06
C TRP A 68 8.95 4.76 6.61
N GLY A 69 9.02 3.67 5.84
CA GLY A 69 9.86 2.53 6.16
C GLY A 69 9.45 1.80 7.43
N LYS A 70 8.26 2.06 7.98
CA LYS A 70 7.76 1.29 9.11
C LYS A 70 7.27 -0.06 8.63
N ARG A 71 7.38 -1.06 9.52
CA ARG A 71 6.85 -2.39 9.28
C ARG A 71 5.42 -2.47 9.82
N ALA A 72 4.50 -2.95 8.99
CA ALA A 72 3.09 -3.16 9.36
C ALA A 72 2.45 -4.21 8.45
N GLU A 73 1.40 -4.87 8.93
CA GLU A 73 0.67 -5.93 8.21
C GLU A 73 -0.15 -5.38 7.04
N TRP A 74 -0.61 -4.14 7.18
CA TRP A 74 -1.30 -3.40 6.16
C TRP A 74 -1.00 -1.91 6.31
N CYS A 75 -1.19 -1.19 5.21
CA CYS A 75 -1.16 0.26 5.17
C CYS A 75 -2.38 0.74 4.40
N ASP A 76 -3.05 1.74 4.96
CA ASP A 76 -4.21 2.41 4.37
C ASP A 76 -3.87 3.84 3.98
N TYR A 77 -4.43 4.28 2.85
CA TYR A 77 -4.42 5.67 2.43
C TYR A 77 -5.85 6.10 2.14
N TYR A 78 -6.36 7.08 2.89
CA TYR A 78 -7.71 7.61 2.70
C TYR A 78 -7.72 9.13 2.63
N GLY A 79 -8.71 9.71 1.97
CA GLY A 79 -8.83 11.16 1.84
C GLY A 79 -10.09 11.59 1.08
N PRO A 80 -10.31 12.91 0.96
CA PRO A 80 -11.44 13.44 0.23
C PRO A 80 -11.27 13.25 -1.29
N VAL A 81 -12.28 12.67 -1.93
CA VAL A 81 -12.45 12.59 -3.39
C VAL A 81 -13.89 12.98 -3.70
N ASP A 82 -14.09 14.03 -4.50
CA ASP A 82 -15.43 14.53 -4.89
C ASP A 82 -16.39 14.73 -3.70
N GLY A 83 -15.87 15.26 -2.58
CA GLY A 83 -16.65 15.53 -1.37
C GLY A 83 -16.97 14.29 -0.51
N LYS A 84 -16.42 13.12 -0.84
CA LYS A 84 -16.57 11.88 -0.07
C LYS A 84 -15.21 11.43 0.47
N ILE A 85 -15.19 10.84 1.65
CA ILE A 85 -14.00 10.15 2.14
C ILE A 85 -13.99 8.74 1.55
N VAL A 86 -12.89 8.39 0.89
CA VAL A 86 -12.64 7.06 0.33
C VAL A 86 -11.19 6.68 0.62
N GLY A 87 -10.92 5.38 0.68
CA GLY A 87 -9.58 4.87 0.93
C GLY A 87 -9.22 3.62 0.15
N VAL A 88 -7.92 3.37 0.13
CA VAL A 88 -7.31 2.16 -0.41
C VAL A 88 -6.31 1.62 0.58
N ALA A 89 -6.51 0.36 0.98
CA ALA A 89 -5.57 -0.38 1.79
C ALA A 89 -4.80 -1.39 0.94
N LEU A 90 -3.52 -1.58 1.26
CA LEU A 90 -2.69 -2.66 0.73
C LEU A 90 -2.33 -3.62 1.87
N PHE A 91 -2.62 -4.90 1.68
CA PHE A 91 -2.40 -5.96 2.68
C PHE A 91 -1.19 -6.79 2.33
N ASP A 92 -0.33 -7.06 3.32
CA ASP A 92 0.82 -7.95 3.23
C ASP A 92 0.50 -9.28 3.92
N HIS A 93 0.51 -10.38 3.18
CA HIS A 93 0.15 -11.69 3.73
C HIS A 93 1.26 -12.27 4.63
N PRO A 94 0.95 -12.93 5.76
CA PRO A 94 1.95 -13.54 6.64
C PRO A 94 2.88 -14.57 6.00
N SER A 95 2.47 -15.18 4.90
CA SER A 95 3.31 -16.12 4.13
C SER A 95 4.33 -15.41 3.22
N ASN A 96 4.31 -14.09 3.14
CA ASN A 96 5.25 -13.36 2.31
C ASN A 96 6.64 -13.37 2.94
N PRO A 97 7.70 -13.51 2.13
CA PRO A 97 9.04 -13.21 2.59
C PRO A 97 9.08 -11.83 3.24
N ARG A 98 9.67 -11.76 4.43
CA ARG A 98 9.87 -10.52 5.20
C ARG A 98 8.60 -9.86 5.74
N HIS A 99 7.50 -10.59 5.86
CA HIS A 99 6.32 -10.12 6.57
C HIS A 99 6.61 -9.78 8.05
N PRO A 100 5.99 -8.74 8.63
CA PRO A 100 5.35 -7.63 7.92
C PRO A 100 6.39 -6.82 7.13
N THR A 101 6.08 -6.46 5.89
CA THR A 101 6.98 -5.71 5.00
C THR A 101 7.21 -4.27 5.47
N TRP A 102 8.21 -3.59 4.91
CA TRP A 102 8.40 -2.14 5.06
C TRP A 102 7.50 -1.38 4.10
N TRP A 103 6.94 -0.26 4.54
CA TRP A 103 6.07 0.59 3.73
C TRP A 103 6.82 1.78 3.13
N HIS A 104 6.89 1.83 1.80
CA HIS A 104 7.31 3.01 1.05
C HIS A 104 6.07 3.88 0.86
N VAL A 105 5.89 4.88 1.70
CA VAL A 105 4.69 5.75 1.68
C VAL A 105 5.05 7.24 1.61
N ARG A 106 4.17 8.02 0.98
CA ARG A 106 4.27 9.47 0.84
C ARG A 106 2.91 10.12 0.96
N ASP A 107 2.89 11.32 1.55
CA ASP A 107 1.72 12.16 1.72
C ASP A 107 1.02 12.56 0.39
N TYR A 108 1.76 12.54 -0.72
CA TYR A 108 1.23 12.72 -2.08
C TYR A 108 0.54 11.47 -2.68
N GLY A 109 0.29 10.42 -1.89
CA GLY A 109 -0.49 9.25 -2.31
C GLY A 109 0.33 8.09 -2.86
N LEU A 110 1.64 8.07 -2.65
CA LEU A 110 2.44 6.86 -2.90
C LEU A 110 2.21 5.87 -1.76
N LEU A 111 1.76 4.67 -2.12
CA LEU A 111 1.53 3.54 -1.21
C LEU A 111 2.14 2.27 -1.81
N ALA A 112 3.24 1.77 -1.25
CA ALA A 112 3.89 0.56 -1.76
C ALA A 112 4.47 -0.32 -0.63
N ALA A 113 4.15 -1.61 -0.69
CA ALA A 113 4.87 -2.65 0.04
C ALA A 113 6.27 -2.81 -0.55
N ASN A 114 7.31 -2.69 0.26
CA ASN A 114 8.69 -2.75 -0.19
C ASN A 114 9.53 -3.71 0.67
N PRO A 115 9.54 -5.01 0.35
CA PRO A 115 10.32 -5.99 1.09
C PRO A 115 11.84 -5.88 0.83
N PHE A 116 12.30 -5.01 -0.09
CA PHE A 116 13.70 -4.89 -0.49
C PHE A 116 14.39 -3.63 0.05
N GLY A 117 13.63 -2.61 0.44
CA GLY A 117 14.16 -1.29 0.80
C GLY A 117 14.86 -1.20 2.16
N GLN A 118 15.23 -2.33 2.78
CA GLN A 118 15.75 -2.36 4.14
C GLN A 118 16.97 -1.44 4.33
N HIS A 119 17.89 -1.42 3.37
CA HIS A 119 19.02 -0.50 3.32
C HIS A 119 18.57 0.97 3.52
N PHE A 120 17.59 1.42 2.75
CA PHE A 120 17.07 2.79 2.79
C PHE A 120 16.23 3.09 4.03
N PHE A 121 15.41 2.15 4.48
CA PHE A 121 14.49 2.38 5.60
C PHE A 121 15.17 2.35 6.96
N GLU A 122 16.26 1.57 7.08
CA GLU A 122 17.03 1.46 8.32
C GLU A 122 18.30 2.33 8.31
N ASN A 123 18.52 3.15 7.28
CA ASN A 123 19.75 3.92 7.07
C ASN A 123 21.01 3.07 7.26
N SER A 124 20.99 1.86 6.70
CA SER A 124 22.08 0.90 6.88
C SER A 124 23.30 1.32 6.06
N PRO A 125 24.53 1.20 6.60
CA PRO A 125 25.74 1.39 5.81
C PRO A 125 26.01 0.23 4.84
N ASP A 126 25.36 -0.93 5.02
CA ASP A 126 25.44 -2.07 4.12
C ASP A 126 24.46 -1.90 2.94
N GLU A 127 25.01 -1.72 1.74
CA GLU A 127 24.26 -1.56 0.47
C GLU A 127 23.49 -2.82 0.05
N HIS A 128 23.90 -4.00 0.54
CA HIS A 128 23.24 -5.28 0.26
C HIS A 128 22.15 -5.61 1.27
N LYS A 129 21.91 -4.73 2.25
CA LYS A 129 20.86 -4.97 3.25
C LYS A 129 19.49 -4.85 2.61
N GLY A 130 18.81 -5.98 2.48
CA GLY A 130 17.55 -6.07 1.74
C GLY A 130 17.68 -6.86 0.43
N ASP A 131 18.87 -7.35 0.07
CA ASP A 131 19.02 -8.30 -1.02
C ASP A 131 18.25 -9.59 -0.73
N LEU A 132 17.44 -10.04 -1.69
CA LEU A 132 16.73 -11.31 -1.59
C LEU A 132 17.27 -12.25 -2.67
N LYS A 133 18.10 -13.20 -2.26
CA LYS A 133 18.78 -14.13 -3.16
C LYS A 133 17.85 -15.30 -3.50
N LEU A 134 17.70 -15.58 -4.79
CA LEU A 134 16.92 -16.70 -5.30
C LEU A 134 17.84 -17.58 -6.16
N ALA A 135 18.02 -18.84 -5.78
CA ALA A 135 18.85 -19.75 -6.56
C ALA A 135 18.14 -20.20 -7.84
N LYS A 136 18.90 -20.67 -8.82
CA LYS A 136 18.35 -21.23 -10.06
C LYS A 136 17.34 -22.34 -9.75
N GLY A 137 16.14 -22.22 -10.30
CA GLY A 137 15.06 -23.21 -10.12
C GLY A 137 14.19 -23.00 -8.88
N GLN A 138 14.54 -22.06 -8.00
CA GLN A 138 13.65 -21.67 -6.91
C GLN A 138 12.59 -20.68 -7.37
N SER A 139 11.45 -20.68 -6.69
CA SER A 139 10.37 -19.72 -6.90
C SER A 139 10.11 -18.96 -5.62
N LEU A 140 9.69 -17.70 -5.77
CA LEU A 140 9.33 -16.83 -4.68
C LEU A 140 7.95 -16.26 -4.96
N THR A 141 7.06 -16.33 -3.98
CA THR A 141 5.68 -15.87 -4.12
C THR A 141 5.41 -14.77 -3.12
N PHE A 142 4.88 -13.66 -3.60
CA PHE A 142 4.31 -12.60 -2.78
C PHE A 142 2.81 -12.53 -3.01
N ARG A 143 2.07 -12.36 -1.91
CA ARG A 143 0.61 -12.32 -1.85
C ARG A 143 0.21 -10.99 -1.25
N TYR A 144 -0.30 -10.10 -2.08
CA TYR A 144 -0.82 -8.81 -1.65
C TYR A 144 -2.29 -8.69 -2.05
N ARG A 145 -3.06 -7.88 -1.33
CA ARG A 145 -4.44 -7.54 -1.70
C ARG A 145 -4.65 -6.04 -1.58
N PHE A 146 -5.22 -5.44 -2.62
CA PHE A 146 -5.82 -4.11 -2.53
C PHE A 146 -7.25 -4.22 -2.02
N TYR A 147 -7.62 -3.33 -1.13
CA TYR A 147 -8.97 -3.20 -0.61
C TYR A 147 -9.40 -1.74 -0.70
N PHE A 148 -10.43 -1.47 -1.51
CA PHE A 148 -11.01 -0.14 -1.67
C PHE A 148 -12.22 0.00 -0.74
N HIS A 149 -12.33 1.12 -0.05
CA HIS A 149 -13.38 1.33 0.94
C HIS A 149 -13.89 2.77 0.96
N ALA A 150 -15.06 2.93 1.55
CA ALA A 150 -15.63 4.24 1.86
C ALA A 150 -15.34 4.57 3.32
N GLY A 151 -15.04 5.84 3.59
CA GLY A 151 -14.65 6.30 4.90
C GLY A 151 -13.16 6.13 5.21
N ASP A 152 -12.82 6.23 6.49
CA ASP A 152 -11.50 5.94 7.03
C ASP A 152 -11.26 4.43 7.25
N GLU A 153 -10.11 4.06 7.81
CA GLU A 153 -9.74 2.66 8.00
C GLU A 153 -10.70 1.89 8.93
N LYS A 154 -11.40 2.61 9.82
CA LYS A 154 -12.36 2.04 10.77
C LYS A 154 -13.72 1.87 10.13
N GLN A 155 -14.21 2.91 9.45
CA GLN A 155 -15.47 2.88 8.70
C GLN A 155 -15.41 1.84 7.58
N GLY A 156 -14.27 1.76 6.90
CA GLY A 156 -13.97 0.77 5.87
C GLY A 156 -13.71 -0.64 6.40
N ARG A 157 -13.59 -0.83 7.73
CA ARG A 157 -13.31 -2.11 8.39
C ARG A 157 -12.05 -2.80 7.83
N VAL A 158 -10.99 -2.03 7.66
CA VAL A 158 -9.76 -2.47 6.99
C VAL A 158 -9.12 -3.65 7.73
N ALA A 159 -9.10 -3.60 9.07
CA ALA A 159 -8.53 -4.66 9.90
C ALA A 159 -9.30 -5.98 9.79
N GLU A 160 -10.61 -5.93 9.65
CA GLU A 160 -11.48 -7.09 9.44
C GLU A 160 -11.21 -7.73 8.08
N HIS A 161 -11.16 -6.93 7.01
CA HIS A 161 -10.86 -7.43 5.67
C HIS A 161 -9.44 -7.97 5.52
N TYR A 162 -8.48 -7.46 6.30
CA TYR A 162 -7.16 -8.08 6.43
C TYR A 162 -7.24 -9.48 7.05
N LYS A 163 -8.00 -9.66 8.14
CA LYS A 163 -8.18 -10.99 8.77
C LYS A 163 -8.80 -11.99 7.79
N GLU A 164 -9.80 -11.57 7.01
CA GLU A 164 -10.41 -12.40 5.96
C GLU A 164 -9.38 -12.78 4.87
N PHE A 165 -8.54 -11.84 4.45
CA PHE A 165 -7.47 -12.09 3.48
C PHE A 165 -6.51 -13.18 3.98
N VAL A 166 -6.01 -13.04 5.21
CA VAL A 166 -5.09 -14.02 5.81
C VAL A 166 -5.72 -15.41 5.94
N GLN A 167 -7.00 -15.48 6.30
CA GLN A 167 -7.72 -16.75 6.41
C GLN A 167 -7.96 -17.41 5.04
N SER A 168 -8.23 -16.61 4.00
CA SER A 168 -8.43 -17.12 2.63
C SER A 168 -7.14 -17.67 2.00
N GLY A 169 -5.98 -17.05 2.29
CA GLY A 169 -4.68 -17.51 1.79
C GLY A 169 -4.25 -18.84 2.39
N ALA A 170 -4.53 -19.07 3.68
CA ALA A 170 -4.22 -20.33 4.36
C ALA A 170 -4.95 -21.57 3.80
N LYS A 171 -6.05 -21.37 3.07
CA LYS A 171 -6.80 -22.46 2.41
C LYS A 171 -6.30 -22.76 0.99
N ALA A 172 -5.63 -21.83 0.32
CA ALA A 172 -5.14 -22.00 -1.05
C ALA A 172 -3.77 -22.70 -1.13
N ASP A 173 -3.04 -22.75 -0.01
CA ASP A 173 -1.71 -23.39 0.10
C ASP A 173 -1.77 -24.82 0.67
N LYS A 174 -2.97 -25.38 0.89
CA LYS A 174 -3.21 -26.79 1.27
C LYS A 174 -3.75 -27.57 0.08
#